data_AF-A0A2G8SQY9-F1
#
_entry.id   AF-A0A2G8SQY9-F1
#
_cell.length_a   1.000
_cell.length_b   1.000
_cell.length_c   1.000
_cell.angle_alpha   90.00
_cell.angle_beta   90.00
_cell.angle_gamma   90.00
#
_symmetry.space_group_name_H-M   'P 1'
#
loop_
_entity.id
_entity.type
_entity.pdbx_description
1 polymer ?
#
loop_
_entity_poly.entity_id
_entity_poly.type
_entity_poly.pdbx_seq_one_letter_code
_entity_poly.pdbx_strand_id
1 'polypeptide(L)'
;MQLTTGLPLLLALGARVFINALVPSTSTTPPSTSDYVLNGLFQGVLIHNTLTQVPQAVVVVVVGVLAKVVIDFVRLGDVVQTACTLLGVALGVLFTDILAQFVDGAPGIGIGTESVIGRSPVVPVSRGPPPEPPKRIRLVSFGRDRSRSHRHREREQRDREREREREHAHAHDGHGIEDRHGRSSDIRPITPTLTYCSTAPSISLDSVPSSIDPEGKLTPKEREVAVLRARASLADSERRRFKEERKWAMSQGNVARASQLAWQVKRYTALMESFHREADAKVVEAARVAAAPQVPGASSSSRRRSHSRQRKSSLTGGGSTVNGQPLVSVSIGASPRSRKRSGGTSTLKPAIFVQGRE
;
A
#
# COMPACT_ATOMS: atom_id res chain seq x y z
N MET A 1 10.11 19.81 -10.40
CA MET A 1 11.29 19.40 -9.60
C MET A 1 10.78 18.85 -8.29
N GLN A 2 11.02 17.57 -8.00
CA GLN A 2 10.58 16.97 -6.74
C GLN A 2 11.49 17.51 -5.63
N LEU A 3 10.95 18.37 -4.77
CA LEU A 3 11.69 18.85 -3.60
C LEU A 3 11.89 17.65 -2.66
N THR A 4 13.08 17.06 -2.71
CA THR A 4 13.47 15.98 -1.80
C THR A 4 13.50 16.53 -0.38
N THR A 5 12.81 15.89 0.55
CA THR A 5 12.73 16.27 1.97
C THR A 5 14.09 16.32 2.68
N GLY A 6 15.15 15.78 2.08
CA GLY A 6 16.52 15.89 2.56
C GLY A 6 17.06 17.33 2.59
N LEU A 7 16.64 18.20 1.66
CA LEU A 7 17.19 19.56 1.54
C LEU A 7 16.74 20.49 2.70
N PRO A 8 15.45 20.52 3.08
CA PRO A 8 15.01 21.24 4.28
C PRO A 8 15.66 20.73 5.57
N LEU A 9 15.87 19.42 5.68
CA LEU A 9 16.46 18.81 6.88
C LEU A 9 17.95 19.15 6.99
N LEU A 10 18.68 19.10 5.88
CA LEU A 10 20.08 19.52 5.81
C LEU A 10 20.21 21.02 6.12
N LEU A 11 19.33 21.87 5.60
CA LEU A 11 19.31 23.30 5.92
C LEU A 11 19.00 23.56 7.40
N ALA A 12 18.00 22.90 7.98
CA ALA A 12 17.63 23.08 9.38
C ALA A 12 18.73 22.59 10.33
N LEU A 13 19.33 21.43 10.04
CA LEU A 13 20.38 20.84 10.85
C LEU A 13 21.71 21.59 10.67
N GLY A 14 22.04 21.98 9.44
CA GLY A 14 23.18 22.83 9.11
C GLY A 14 23.07 24.21 9.74
N ALA A 15 21.89 24.85 9.72
CA ALA A 15 21.66 26.13 10.39
C ALA A 15 21.86 25.99 11.91
N ARG A 16 21.38 24.90 12.53
CA ARG A 16 21.59 24.65 13.96
C ARG A 16 23.07 24.47 14.32
N VAL A 17 23.81 23.69 13.53
CA VAL A 17 25.26 23.51 13.71
C VAL A 17 26.01 24.82 13.50
N PHE A 18 25.62 25.60 12.49
CA PHE A 18 26.21 26.89 12.19
C PHE A 18 25.96 27.92 13.30
N ILE A 19 24.75 27.97 13.86
CA ILE A 19 24.42 28.83 15.00
C ILE A 19 25.22 28.41 16.24
N ASN A 20 25.35 27.11 16.52
CA ASN A 20 26.18 26.61 17.61
C ASN A 20 27.68 26.91 17.41
N ALA A 21 28.15 26.99 16.17
CA ALA A 21 29.53 27.37 15.85
C ALA A 21 29.77 28.89 15.95
N LEU A 22 28.78 29.71 15.56
CA LEU A 22 28.86 31.17 15.59
C LEU A 22 28.61 31.78 16.96
N VAL A 23 27.86 31.09 17.82
CA VAL A 23 27.69 31.45 19.21
C VAL A 23 28.38 30.38 20.07
N PRO A 24 29.73 30.37 20.12
CA PRO A 24 30.43 29.59 21.12
C PRO A 24 29.85 30.02 22.47
N SER A 25 29.11 29.12 23.11
CA SER A 25 28.57 29.40 24.43
C SER A 25 29.79 29.65 25.32
N THR A 26 29.96 30.89 25.77
CA THR A 26 31.12 31.39 26.53
C THR A 26 31.26 30.74 27.90
N SER A 27 30.43 29.75 28.21
CA SER A 27 30.57 28.84 29.32
C SER A 27 31.84 28.00 29.14
N THR A 28 32.81 28.20 30.03
CA THR A 28 34.09 27.49 30.23
C THR A 28 33.91 26.00 30.57
N THR A 29 32.92 25.34 29.99
CA THR A 29 32.63 23.93 30.15
C THR A 29 33.37 23.13 29.09
N PRO A 30 33.99 22.00 29.45
CA PRO A 30 34.66 21.14 28.50
C PRO A 30 33.68 20.73 27.38
N PRO A 31 34.18 20.52 26.14
CA PRO A 31 33.35 20.20 24.99
C PRO A 31 32.46 19.00 25.31
N SER A 32 31.15 19.19 25.19
CA SER A 32 30.16 18.17 25.53
C SER A 32 30.20 17.05 24.49
N THR A 33 30.10 15.81 24.93
CA THR A 33 30.02 14.62 24.04
C THR A 33 28.89 14.74 23.01
N SER A 34 27.84 15.51 23.31
CA SER A 34 26.75 15.83 22.39
C SER A 34 27.19 16.48 21.09
N ASP A 35 28.22 17.33 21.15
CA ASP A 35 28.62 18.17 20.01
C ASP A 35 29.32 17.32 18.94
N TYR A 36 30.08 16.33 19.39
CA TYR A 36 30.70 15.33 18.52
C TYR A 36 29.66 14.44 17.82
N VAL A 37 28.60 14.03 18.54
CA VAL A 37 27.50 13.25 17.95
C VAL A 37 26.72 14.07 16.93
N LEU A 38 26.44 15.34 17.22
CA LEU A 38 25.75 16.25 16.30
C LEU A 38 26.57 16.52 15.03
N ASN A 39 27.87 16.75 15.18
CA ASN A 39 28.78 16.92 14.04
C ASN A 39 28.85 15.66 13.17
N GLY A 40 28.95 14.48 13.80
CA GLY A 40 28.87 13.21 13.09
C GLY A 40 27.54 13.03 12.36
N LEU A 41 26.43 13.33 13.03
CA LEU A 41 25.09 13.23 12.45
C LEU A 41 24.93 14.13 11.22
N PHE A 42 25.42 15.37 11.30
CA PHE A 42 25.43 16.27 10.14
C PHE A 42 26.25 15.71 8.96
N GLN A 43 27.45 15.17 9.23
CA GLN A 43 28.26 14.52 8.20
C GLN A 43 27.56 13.30 7.58
N GLY A 44 26.87 12.49 8.38
CA GLY A 44 26.07 11.36 7.90
C GLY A 44 24.92 11.80 6.97
N VAL A 45 24.18 12.84 7.35
CA VAL A 45 23.13 13.45 6.53
C VAL A 45 23.71 14.02 5.23
N LEU A 46 24.86 14.69 5.30
CA LEU A 46 25.55 15.25 4.12
C LEU A 46 25.96 14.16 3.12
N ILE A 47 26.55 13.06 3.60
CA ILE A 47 26.94 11.93 2.75
C ILE A 47 25.71 11.34 2.06
N HIS A 48 24.64 11.06 2.82
CA HIS A 48 23.41 10.50 2.26
C HIS A 48 22.79 11.43 1.21
N ASN A 49 22.72 12.74 1.49
CA ASN A 49 22.16 13.71 0.55
C ASN A 49 23.01 13.86 -0.73
N THR A 50 24.33 13.79 -0.60
CA THR A 50 25.23 13.82 -1.76
C THR A 50 25.06 12.56 -2.60
N LEU A 51 24.84 11.40 -1.95
CA LEU A 51 24.58 10.12 -2.60
C LEU A 51 23.29 10.12 -3.41
N THR A 52 22.25 10.79 -2.91
CA THR A 52 20.97 10.89 -3.62
C THR A 52 20.99 11.95 -4.73
N GLN A 53 21.62 13.11 -4.51
CA GLN A 53 21.57 14.24 -5.44
C GLN A 53 22.69 14.25 -6.49
N VAL A 54 23.94 13.97 -6.09
CA VAL A 54 25.14 14.12 -6.94
C VAL A 54 26.10 12.95 -6.71
N PRO A 55 25.82 11.77 -7.30
CA PRO A 55 26.61 10.55 -7.03
C PRO A 55 28.09 10.68 -7.38
N GLN A 56 28.44 11.56 -8.34
CA GLN A 56 29.82 11.82 -8.73
C GLN A 56 30.63 12.52 -7.62
N ALA A 57 29.98 13.35 -6.80
CA ALA A 57 30.64 14.08 -5.71
C ALA A 57 30.80 13.24 -4.43
N VAL A 58 30.11 12.09 -4.33
CA VAL A 58 30.10 11.23 -3.13
C VAL A 58 31.51 10.81 -2.75
N VAL A 59 32.32 10.39 -3.72
CA VAL A 59 33.69 9.92 -3.45
C VAL A 59 34.50 11.01 -2.79
N VAL A 60 34.40 12.25 -3.28
CA VAL A 60 35.11 13.41 -2.72
C VAL A 60 34.64 13.72 -1.30
N VAL A 61 33.32 13.70 -1.05
CA VAL A 61 32.75 13.95 0.28
C VAL A 61 33.14 12.86 1.28
N VAL A 62 33.05 11.58 0.90
CA VAL A 62 33.40 10.45 1.77
C VAL A 62 34.89 10.46 2.10
N VAL A 63 35.77 10.73 1.12
CA VAL A 63 37.20 10.87 1.35
C VAL A 63 37.49 12.05 2.27
N GLY A 64 36.81 13.20 2.09
CA GLY A 64 36.96 14.36 2.95
C GLY A 64 36.55 14.09 4.41
N VAL A 65 35.43 13.40 4.62
CA VAL A 65 34.97 13.00 5.96
C VAL A 65 35.94 12.01 6.60
N LEU A 66 36.41 11.01 5.85
CA LEU A 66 37.37 10.02 6.36
C LEU A 66 38.71 10.67 6.72
N ALA A 67 39.24 11.53 5.86
CA ALA A 67 40.46 12.28 6.12
C ALA A 67 40.33 13.15 7.37
N LYS A 68 39.19 13.83 7.55
CA LYS A 68 38.89 14.60 8.75
C LYS A 68 38.91 13.73 10.00
N VAL A 69 38.23 12.58 9.99
CA VAL A 69 38.19 11.64 11.13
C VAL A 69 39.59 11.15 11.48
N VAL A 70 40.43 10.85 10.49
CA VAL A 70 41.83 10.44 10.72
C VAL A 70 42.64 11.59 11.33
N ILE A 71 42.48 12.82 10.83
CA ILE A 71 43.16 14.00 11.40
C ILE A 71 42.71 14.25 12.85
N ASP A 72 41.41 14.19 13.12
CA ASP A 72 40.85 14.38 14.46
C ASP A 72 41.35 13.29 15.42
N PHE A 73 41.42 12.03 14.96
CA PHE A 73 41.97 10.90 15.72
C PHE A 73 43.46 11.10 16.06
N VAL A 74 44.28 11.48 15.06
CA VAL A 74 45.73 11.68 15.24
C VAL A 74 46.03 12.90 16.12
N ARG A 75 45.24 13.98 16.01
CA ARG A 75 45.49 15.23 16.75
C ARG A 75 44.99 15.19 18.19
N LEU A 76 43.80 14.64 18.42
CA LEU A 76 43.17 14.68 19.74
C LEU A 76 43.54 13.46 20.57
N GLY A 77 43.91 12.34 19.95
CA GLY A 77 44.22 11.08 20.64
C GLY A 77 43.05 10.48 21.43
N ASP A 78 41.88 11.11 21.38
CA ASP A 78 40.71 10.73 22.15
C ASP A 78 39.85 9.74 21.34
N VAL A 79 39.99 8.47 21.70
CA VAL A 79 39.25 7.36 21.10
C VAL A 79 37.74 7.53 21.31
N VAL A 80 37.32 8.12 22.45
CA VAL A 80 35.90 8.28 22.79
C VAL A 80 35.25 9.32 21.89
N GLN A 81 35.91 10.46 21.66
CA GLN A 81 35.41 11.49 20.74
C GLN A 81 35.30 10.95 19.31
N THR A 82 36.30 10.19 18.87
CA THR A 82 36.30 9.57 17.54
C THR A 82 35.18 8.54 17.41
N ALA A 83 34.94 7.72 18.44
CA ALA A 83 33.83 6.78 18.45
C ALA A 83 32.46 7.48 18.42
N CYS A 84 32.30 8.58 19.18
CA CYS A 84 31.07 9.37 19.18
C CYS A 84 30.78 10.03 17.83
N THR A 85 31.80 10.56 17.15
CA THR A 85 31.63 11.13 15.79
C THR A 85 31.23 10.06 14.78
N LEU A 86 31.91 8.91 14.78
CA LEU A 86 31.57 7.77 13.90
C LEU A 86 30.14 7.25 14.16
N LEU A 87 29.74 7.14 15.42
CA LEU A 87 28.37 6.77 15.80
C LEU A 87 27.37 7.80 15.28
N GLY A 88 27.67 9.09 15.41
CA GLY A 88 26.87 10.17 14.83
C GLY A 88 26.71 10.02 13.32
N VAL A 89 27.79 9.76 12.58
CA VAL A 89 27.76 9.55 11.12
C VAL A 89 26.85 8.39 10.76
N ALA A 90 26.99 7.24 11.42
CA ALA A 90 26.16 6.07 11.19
C ALA A 90 24.66 6.36 11.47
N LEU A 91 24.36 7.04 12.59
CA LEU A 91 23.00 7.45 12.93
C LEU A 91 22.43 8.44 11.91
N GLY A 92 23.22 9.39 11.42
CA GLY A 92 22.80 10.36 10.41
C GLY A 92 22.40 9.67 9.10
N VAL A 93 23.18 8.71 8.62
CA VAL A 93 22.86 7.92 7.42
C VAL A 93 21.59 7.09 7.64
N LEU A 94 21.50 6.36 8.75
CA LEU A 94 20.36 5.49 9.07
C LEU A 94 19.07 6.29 9.25
N PHE A 95 19.12 7.42 9.95
CA PHE A 95 17.97 8.29 10.14
C PHE A 95 17.49 8.91 8.83
N THR A 96 18.42 9.30 7.96
CA THR A 96 18.06 9.84 6.64
C THR A 96 17.46 8.76 5.74
N ASP A 97 17.94 7.52 5.80
CA ASP A 97 17.35 6.38 5.08
C ASP A 97 15.95 6.04 5.60
N ILE A 98 15.75 5.97 6.92
CA ILE A 98 14.42 5.78 7.52
C ILE A 98 13.46 6.90 7.12
N LEU A 99 13.92 8.16 7.12
CA LEU A 99 13.10 9.29 6.69
C LEU A 99 12.81 9.27 5.20
N ALA A 100 13.78 8.88 4.36
CA ALA A 100 13.55 8.67 2.94
C ALA A 100 12.51 7.57 2.74
N GLN A 101 12.63 6.44 3.45
CA GLN A 101 11.63 5.37 3.44
C GLN A 101 10.28 5.80 4.02
N PHE A 102 10.23 6.73 4.97
CA PHE A 102 8.95 7.22 5.51
C PHE A 102 8.27 8.19 4.54
N VAL A 103 9.05 9.09 3.94
CA VAL A 103 8.55 10.09 2.98
C VAL A 103 8.19 9.44 1.65
N ASP A 104 9.06 8.58 1.13
CA ASP A 104 8.87 7.89 -0.14
C ASP A 104 8.03 6.61 0.03
N GLY A 105 8.00 6.02 1.23
CA GLY A 105 7.36 4.73 1.52
C GLY A 105 6.15 4.77 2.46
N ALA A 106 5.61 5.93 2.84
CA ALA A 106 4.24 6.01 3.36
C ALA A 106 3.27 6.50 2.24
N PRO A 107 2.12 5.85 2.02
CA PRO A 107 1.32 5.19 3.06
C PRO A 107 1.28 3.68 2.86
N GLY A 108 1.95 2.96 3.75
CA GLY A 108 1.93 1.51 3.82
C GLY A 108 3.18 0.98 4.51
N ILE A 109 3.22 1.07 5.84
CA ILE A 109 4.16 0.28 6.66
C ILE A 109 3.83 -1.20 6.41
N GLY A 110 4.48 -1.76 5.41
CA GLY A 110 4.58 -3.17 5.12
C GLY A 110 6.05 -3.48 5.03
N ILE A 111 6.62 -3.87 6.17
CA ILE A 111 7.96 -4.46 6.27
C ILE A 111 7.97 -5.68 5.35
N GLY A 112 8.46 -5.47 4.14
CA GLY A 112 8.55 -6.42 3.06
C GLY A 112 9.79 -6.07 2.26
N THR A 113 10.94 -6.25 2.90
CA THR A 113 12.26 -6.26 2.26
C THR A 113 12.34 -7.45 1.30
N GLU A 114 11.69 -7.34 0.15
CA GLU A 114 12.13 -8.03 -1.06
C GLU A 114 12.68 -6.96 -2.01
N SER A 115 13.94 -6.62 -1.74
CA SER A 115 14.99 -6.57 -2.75
C SER A 115 14.57 -6.26 -4.19
N VAL A 116 14.61 -4.98 -4.58
CA VAL A 116 15.00 -4.62 -5.95
C VAL A 116 15.89 -3.38 -5.91
N ILE A 117 17.17 -3.63 -5.61
CA ILE A 117 18.27 -2.95 -6.29
C ILE A 117 18.08 -3.29 -7.78
N GLY A 118 17.29 -2.47 -8.45
CA GLY A 118 16.99 -2.54 -9.87
C GLY A 118 16.77 -1.13 -10.38
N ARG A 119 17.68 -0.24 -9.99
CA ARG A 119 17.90 1.02 -10.70
C ARG A 119 18.38 0.62 -12.09
N SER A 120 17.44 0.51 -13.03
CA SER A 120 17.76 0.37 -14.44
C SER A 120 18.80 1.43 -14.79
N PRO A 121 19.96 1.07 -15.35
CA PRO A 121 20.94 2.06 -15.75
C PRO A 121 20.23 3.00 -16.73
N VAL A 122 20.21 4.29 -16.39
CA VAL A 122 19.89 5.34 -17.34
C VAL A 122 21.03 5.31 -18.34
N VAL A 123 20.83 4.58 -19.44
CA VAL A 123 21.69 4.68 -20.62
C VAL A 123 21.54 6.11 -21.11
N PRO A 124 22.61 6.93 -21.13
CA PRO A 124 22.55 8.23 -21.75
C PRO A 124 22.19 8.01 -23.22
N VAL A 125 20.98 8.44 -23.61
CA VAL A 125 20.53 8.47 -25.00
C VAL A 125 21.40 9.49 -25.72
N SER A 126 22.52 9.03 -26.26
CA SER A 126 23.25 9.77 -27.28
C SER A 126 22.40 9.75 -28.54
N ARG A 127 21.92 10.93 -28.97
CA ARG A 127 21.20 11.11 -30.24
C ARG A 127 22.14 10.85 -31.40
N GLY A 128 22.25 9.59 -31.81
CA GLY A 128 22.82 9.16 -33.07
C GLY A 128 21.73 8.51 -33.95
N PRO A 129 21.79 8.65 -35.28
CA PRO A 129 20.83 8.03 -36.20
C PRO A 129 20.88 6.49 -36.09
N PRO A 130 19.75 5.79 -36.29
CA PRO A 130 19.56 4.41 -35.90
C PRO A 130 20.45 3.44 -36.70
N PRO A 131 21.35 2.67 -36.06
CA PRO A 131 22.01 1.55 -36.73
C PRO A 131 21.11 0.32 -36.70
N GLU A 132 21.09 -0.40 -37.82
CA GLU A 132 20.32 -1.61 -38.06
C GLU A 132 20.57 -2.68 -36.98
N PRO A 133 19.54 -3.45 -36.58
CA PRO A 133 19.64 -4.39 -35.48
C PRO A 133 20.53 -5.60 -35.82
N PRO A 134 21.63 -5.85 -35.08
CA PRO A 134 22.43 -7.05 -35.27
C PRO A 134 21.71 -8.28 -34.73
N LYS A 135 21.65 -9.33 -35.56
CA LYS A 135 21.19 -10.69 -35.23
C LYS A 135 22.01 -11.25 -34.05
N ARG A 136 21.49 -11.16 -32.83
CA ARG A 136 22.11 -11.80 -31.66
C ARG A 136 21.73 -13.28 -31.58
N ILE A 137 22.78 -14.10 -31.65
CA ILE A 137 22.83 -15.52 -31.35
C ILE A 137 22.33 -15.75 -29.93
N ARG A 138 21.41 -16.71 -29.82
CA ARG A 138 20.64 -17.05 -28.63
C ARG A 138 21.50 -17.91 -27.70
N LEU A 139 22.03 -17.31 -26.64
CA LEU A 139 22.71 -18.04 -25.58
C LEU A 139 21.68 -18.90 -24.83
N VAL A 140 21.98 -20.20 -24.75
CA VAL A 140 21.15 -21.25 -24.15
C VAL A 140 20.91 -20.94 -22.67
N SER A 141 19.66 -20.63 -22.31
CA SER A 141 19.22 -20.64 -20.91
C SER A 141 18.64 -22.01 -20.57
N PHE A 142 19.24 -22.64 -19.56
CA PHE A 142 18.80 -23.93 -19.01
C PHE A 142 17.43 -23.81 -18.34
N GLY A 143 16.67 -24.91 -18.44
CA GLY A 143 15.22 -24.96 -18.32
C GLY A 143 14.66 -24.56 -16.96
N ARG A 144 13.72 -23.61 -17.00
CA ARG A 144 12.71 -23.38 -15.97
C ARG A 144 11.35 -23.67 -16.62
N ASP A 145 10.58 -24.56 -16.00
CA ASP A 145 9.35 -25.20 -16.50
C ASP A 145 8.47 -24.34 -17.42
N ARG A 146 8.46 -24.70 -18.71
CA ARG A 146 7.67 -24.04 -19.77
C ARG A 146 6.18 -24.42 -19.77
N SER A 147 5.75 -25.32 -18.91
CA SER A 147 4.39 -25.87 -18.93
C SER A 147 3.32 -24.89 -18.40
N ARG A 148 3.71 -23.85 -17.64
CA ARG A 148 2.75 -22.91 -17.03
C ARG A 148 2.44 -21.68 -17.90
N SER A 149 3.34 -21.30 -18.81
CA SER A 149 3.15 -20.15 -19.70
C SER A 149 2.21 -20.45 -20.87
N HIS A 150 2.14 -21.70 -21.34
CA HIS A 150 1.31 -22.06 -22.50
C HIS A 150 -0.19 -21.94 -22.20
N ARG A 151 -0.63 -22.33 -20.99
CA ARG A 151 -2.05 -22.25 -20.60
C ARG A 151 -2.60 -20.83 -20.53
N HIS A 152 -1.74 -19.83 -20.23
CA HIS A 152 -2.21 -18.45 -20.20
C HIS A 152 -2.35 -17.87 -21.62
N ARG A 153 -1.50 -18.28 -22.55
CA ARG A 153 -1.55 -17.82 -23.94
C ARG A 153 -2.75 -18.42 -24.69
N GLU A 154 -3.07 -19.69 -24.45
CA GLU A 154 -4.27 -20.33 -25.00
C GLU A 154 -5.56 -19.66 -24.52
N ARG A 155 -5.63 -19.24 -23.25
CA ARG A 155 -6.83 -18.58 -22.71
C ARG A 155 -7.06 -17.21 -23.36
N GLU A 156 -6.02 -16.41 -23.52
CA GLU A 156 -6.12 -15.13 -24.23
C GLU A 156 -6.46 -15.28 -25.71
N GLN A 157 -5.96 -16.33 -26.36
CA GLN A 157 -6.23 -16.58 -27.77
C GLN A 157 -7.70 -16.98 -27.98
N ARG A 158 -8.26 -17.80 -27.07
CA ARG A 158 -9.66 -18.20 -27.10
C ARG A 158 -10.63 -17.06 -26.80
N ASP A 159 -10.25 -16.12 -25.93
CA ASP A 159 -11.07 -14.94 -25.65
C ASP A 159 -11.09 -13.96 -26.85
N ARG A 160 -9.94 -13.77 -27.53
CA ARG A 160 -9.89 -12.97 -28.78
C ARG A 160 -10.71 -13.59 -29.91
N GLU A 161 -10.76 -14.92 -30.01
CA GLU A 161 -11.54 -15.62 -31.03
C GLU A 161 -13.05 -15.45 -30.79
N ARG A 162 -13.50 -15.54 -29.53
CA ARG A 162 -14.90 -15.27 -29.15
C ARG A 162 -15.33 -13.82 -29.41
N GLU A 163 -14.41 -12.87 -29.26
CA GLU A 163 -14.68 -11.46 -29.56
C GLU A 163 -14.90 -11.25 -31.06
N ARG A 164 -14.07 -11.88 -31.90
CA ARG A 164 -14.24 -11.86 -33.37
C ARG A 164 -15.54 -12.53 -33.81
N GLU A 165 -15.94 -13.64 -33.19
CA GLU A 165 -17.24 -14.27 -33.50
C GLU A 165 -18.42 -13.33 -33.21
N ARG A 166 -18.36 -12.55 -32.13
CA ARG A 166 -19.41 -11.57 -31.79
C ARG A 166 -19.47 -10.41 -32.77
N GLU A 167 -18.31 -9.91 -33.20
CA GLU A 167 -18.23 -8.88 -34.25
C GLU A 167 -18.79 -9.40 -35.58
N HIS A 168 -18.51 -10.65 -35.94
CA HIS A 168 -19.05 -11.25 -37.17
C HIS A 168 -20.56 -11.49 -37.11
N ALA A 169 -21.10 -11.88 -35.95
CA ALA A 169 -22.54 -12.03 -35.76
C ALA A 169 -23.29 -10.69 -35.91
N HIS A 170 -22.72 -9.57 -35.44
CA HIS A 170 -23.35 -8.26 -35.59
C HIS A 170 -23.26 -7.68 -37.00
N ALA A 171 -22.26 -8.07 -37.80
CA ALA A 171 -22.16 -7.61 -39.18
C ALA A 171 -23.24 -8.21 -40.10
N HIS A 172 -23.88 -9.31 -39.71
CA HIS A 172 -24.81 -10.04 -40.59
C HIS A 172 -26.30 -9.67 -40.41
N ASP A 173 -26.63 -8.87 -39.39
CA ASP A 173 -28.02 -8.42 -39.08
C ASP A 173 -28.32 -6.97 -39.54
N GLY A 174 -27.37 -6.31 -40.21
CA GLY A 174 -27.44 -4.88 -40.55
C GLY A 174 -28.07 -4.51 -41.89
N HIS A 175 -28.74 -5.43 -42.59
CA HIS A 175 -29.29 -5.15 -43.92
C HIS A 175 -30.77 -5.50 -44.03
N GLY A 176 -31.61 -4.50 -43.74
CA GLY A 176 -33.03 -4.54 -44.05
C GLY A 176 -33.83 -3.66 -43.12
N ILE A 177 -34.06 -2.41 -43.54
CA ILE A 177 -35.29 -1.60 -43.43
C ILE A 177 -34.86 -0.14 -43.63
N GLU A 178 -34.66 0.22 -44.90
CA GLU A 178 -35.01 1.55 -45.37
C GLU A 178 -36.53 1.56 -45.56
N ASP A 179 -37.26 2.41 -44.84
CA ASP A 179 -38.16 3.38 -45.48
C ASP A 179 -38.94 4.25 -44.48
N ARG A 180 -38.89 5.55 -44.76
CA ARG A 180 -39.96 6.57 -44.61
C ARG A 180 -40.62 6.76 -43.25
N HIS A 181 -40.31 7.90 -42.62
CA HIS A 181 -41.20 9.05 -42.33
C HIS A 181 -40.30 10.12 -41.68
N GLY A 182 -40.19 11.38 -42.10
CA GLY A 182 -41.20 12.27 -42.67
C GLY A 182 -41.68 13.27 -41.59
N ARG A 183 -40.93 14.37 -41.43
CA ARG A 183 -41.30 15.66 -40.78
C ARG A 183 -41.87 15.63 -39.34
N SER A 184 -41.15 16.25 -38.41
CA SER A 184 -41.63 17.48 -37.76
C SER A 184 -40.48 18.24 -37.13
N SER A 185 -40.22 19.43 -37.68
CA SER A 185 -39.39 20.46 -37.11
C SER A 185 -40.16 21.13 -35.97
N ASP A 186 -39.74 20.89 -34.73
CA ASP A 186 -40.09 21.76 -33.62
C ASP A 186 -38.81 22.22 -32.90
N ILE A 187 -38.56 23.50 -33.09
CA ILE A 187 -37.49 24.29 -32.51
C ILE A 187 -37.80 24.47 -31.03
N ARG A 188 -36.96 23.89 -30.16
CA ARG A 188 -36.81 24.38 -28.79
C ARG A 188 -35.33 24.65 -28.51
N PRO A 189 -34.94 25.88 -28.14
CA PRO A 189 -33.62 26.15 -27.63
C PRO A 189 -33.61 25.74 -26.15
N ILE A 190 -33.10 24.56 -25.87
CA ILE A 190 -32.67 24.22 -24.50
C ILE A 190 -31.19 23.94 -24.61
N THR A 191 -30.41 24.94 -24.25
CA THR A 191 -29.03 24.79 -23.81
C THR A 191 -28.89 23.53 -22.96
N PRO A 192 -28.16 22.49 -23.41
CA PRO A 192 -27.61 21.54 -22.47
C PRO A 192 -26.45 22.27 -21.80
N THR A 193 -26.76 23.00 -20.73
CA THR A 193 -25.75 23.41 -19.77
C THR A 193 -25.05 22.13 -19.35
N LEU A 194 -23.77 22.07 -19.72
CA LEU A 194 -22.75 21.13 -19.32
C LEU A 194 -22.90 20.70 -17.84
N THR A 195 -23.74 19.72 -17.57
CA THR A 195 -23.69 18.94 -16.32
C THR A 195 -22.60 17.89 -16.50
N TYR A 196 -21.37 18.35 -16.63
CA TYR A 196 -20.16 17.54 -16.50
C TYR A 196 -19.86 17.32 -15.01
N CYS A 197 -20.87 16.86 -14.27
CA CYS A 197 -20.73 16.24 -12.96
C CYS A 197 -21.21 14.80 -13.12
N SER A 198 -20.50 14.00 -13.93
CA SER A 198 -20.64 12.55 -13.91
C SER A 198 -20.00 11.99 -12.64
N THR A 199 -20.58 12.35 -11.50
CA THR A 199 -20.60 11.49 -10.32
C THR A 199 -21.49 10.33 -10.71
N ALA A 200 -20.91 9.33 -11.39
CA ALA A 200 -21.59 8.06 -11.68
C ALA A 200 -22.36 7.62 -10.42
N PRO A 201 -23.61 7.14 -10.56
CA PRO A 201 -24.44 6.79 -9.41
C PRO A 201 -23.60 5.86 -8.54
N SER A 202 -23.28 6.31 -7.33
CA SER A 202 -22.68 5.46 -6.31
C SER A 202 -23.64 4.27 -6.21
N ILE A 203 -23.24 3.14 -6.75
CA ILE A 203 -24.02 1.92 -6.67
C ILE A 203 -24.07 1.59 -5.18
N SER A 204 -25.14 2.05 -4.54
CA SER A 204 -25.24 2.06 -3.09
C SER A 204 -25.09 0.62 -2.63
N LEU A 205 -24.11 0.36 -1.77
CA LEU A 205 -23.76 -0.99 -1.29
C LEU A 205 -24.92 -1.74 -0.62
N ASP A 206 -26.04 -1.04 -0.39
CA ASP A 206 -27.27 -1.53 0.22
C ASP A 206 -28.34 -1.99 -0.76
N SER A 207 -28.22 -1.75 -2.08
CA SER A 207 -29.22 -2.20 -3.06
C SER A 207 -28.98 -3.60 -3.65
N VAL A 208 -27.96 -4.32 -3.16
CA VAL A 208 -27.61 -5.68 -3.61
C VAL A 208 -28.43 -6.85 -2.98
N PRO A 209 -29.20 -6.74 -1.86
CA PRO A 209 -29.63 -7.93 -1.14
C PRO A 209 -30.72 -8.76 -1.83
N SER A 210 -31.47 -8.22 -2.80
CA SER A 210 -32.64 -8.92 -3.36
C SER A 210 -32.36 -9.83 -4.57
N SER A 211 -31.22 -9.69 -5.25
CA SER A 211 -30.96 -10.43 -6.51
C SER A 211 -30.17 -11.73 -6.34
N ILE A 212 -29.55 -11.95 -5.17
CA ILE A 212 -28.58 -13.03 -4.95
C ILE A 212 -29.25 -14.39 -4.73
N ASP A 213 -30.49 -14.42 -4.26
CA ASP A 213 -31.24 -15.65 -4.03
C ASP A 213 -32.73 -15.48 -4.38
N PRO A 214 -33.06 -15.37 -5.69
CA PRO A 214 -34.45 -15.17 -6.11
C PRO A 214 -35.35 -16.37 -5.77
N GLU A 215 -34.78 -17.57 -5.64
CA GLU A 215 -35.51 -18.81 -5.39
C GLU A 215 -35.54 -19.20 -3.90
N GLY A 216 -34.85 -18.46 -3.02
CA GLY A 216 -34.81 -18.73 -1.58
C GLY A 216 -34.12 -20.05 -1.21
N LYS A 217 -33.28 -20.59 -2.09
CA LYS A 217 -32.65 -21.90 -1.91
C LYS A 217 -31.45 -21.86 -0.95
N LEU A 218 -30.85 -20.69 -0.75
CA LEU A 218 -29.68 -20.54 0.09
C LEU A 218 -30.08 -20.37 1.56
N THR A 219 -29.37 -21.09 2.43
CA THR A 219 -29.53 -20.89 3.87
C THR A 219 -29.22 -19.43 4.23
N PRO A 220 -29.81 -18.85 5.29
CA PRO A 220 -29.56 -17.45 5.65
C PRO A 220 -28.06 -17.11 5.79
N LYS A 221 -27.25 -18.05 6.29
CA LYS A 221 -25.79 -17.88 6.41
C LYS A 221 -25.08 -17.89 5.05
N GLU A 222 -25.51 -18.75 4.13
CA GLU A 222 -24.97 -18.77 2.77
C GLU A 222 -25.34 -17.51 2.00
N ARG A 223 -26.54 -16.96 2.23
CA ARG A 223 -26.93 -15.65 1.68
C ARG A 223 -26.02 -14.53 2.15
N GLU A 224 -25.69 -14.47 3.44
CA GLU A 224 -24.73 -13.49 3.96
C GLU A 224 -23.35 -13.62 3.29
N VAL A 225 -22.83 -14.84 3.16
CA VAL A 225 -21.55 -15.10 2.47
C VAL A 225 -21.62 -14.67 1.00
N ALA A 226 -22.72 -14.97 0.31
CA ALA A 226 -22.92 -14.59 -1.08
C ALA A 226 -22.99 -13.06 -1.25
N VAL A 227 -23.65 -12.34 -0.33
CA VAL A 227 -23.68 -10.87 -0.29
C VAL A 227 -22.28 -10.30 -0.09
N LEU A 228 -21.49 -10.84 0.84
CA LEU A 228 -20.12 -10.37 1.07
C LEU A 228 -19.21 -10.61 -0.15
N ARG A 229 -19.34 -11.76 -0.82
CA ARG A 229 -18.60 -12.05 -2.06
C ARG A 229 -19.02 -11.14 -3.22
N ALA A 230 -20.31 -10.82 -3.34
CA ALA A 230 -20.81 -9.87 -4.31
C ALA A 230 -20.24 -8.46 -4.06
N ARG A 231 -20.22 -8.02 -2.79
CA ARG A 231 -19.61 -6.74 -2.38
C ARG A 231 -18.10 -6.70 -2.65
N ALA A 232 -17.39 -7.80 -2.41
CA ALA A 232 -15.97 -7.91 -2.76
C ALA A 232 -15.76 -7.78 -4.28
N SER A 233 -16.61 -8.43 -5.09
CA SER A 233 -16.55 -8.36 -6.55
C SER A 233 -16.80 -6.94 -7.07
N LEU A 234 -17.77 -6.23 -6.47
CA LEU A 234 -18.06 -4.83 -6.76
C LEU A 234 -16.86 -3.91 -6.42
N ALA A 235 -16.22 -4.14 -5.27
CA ALA A 235 -15.05 -3.39 -4.88
C ALA A 235 -13.89 -3.59 -5.88
N ASP A 236 -13.71 -4.80 -6.43
CA ASP A 236 -12.70 -5.06 -7.46
C ASP A 236 -13.05 -4.40 -8.81
N SER A 237 -14.32 -4.36 -9.21
CA SER A 237 -14.71 -3.63 -10.43
C SER A 237 -14.40 -2.14 -10.33
N GLU A 238 -14.70 -1.51 -9.19
CA GLU A 238 -14.34 -0.10 -8.94
C GLU A 238 -12.83 0.10 -8.93
N ARG A 239 -12.09 -0.80 -8.29
CA ARG A 239 -10.62 -0.78 -8.28
C ARG A 239 -10.04 -0.83 -9.70
N ARG A 240 -10.58 -1.66 -10.59
CA ARG A 240 -10.12 -1.77 -12.00
C ARG A 240 -10.42 -0.48 -12.77
N ARG A 241 -11.63 0.05 -12.62
CA ARG A 241 -12.02 1.34 -13.20
C ARG A 241 -11.05 2.46 -12.78
N PHE A 242 -10.78 2.61 -11.48
CA PHE A 242 -9.85 3.63 -11.00
C PHE A 242 -8.40 3.41 -11.48
N LYS A 243 -7.97 2.17 -11.73
CA LYS A 243 -6.67 1.88 -12.35
C LYS A 243 -6.60 2.39 -13.79
N GLU A 244 -7.67 2.23 -14.56
CA GLU A 244 -7.75 2.71 -15.94
C GLU A 244 -7.83 4.24 -16.00
N GLU A 245 -8.70 4.84 -15.19
CA GLU A 245 -8.79 6.30 -15.06
C GLU A 245 -7.46 6.91 -14.64
N ARG A 246 -6.69 6.23 -13.77
CA ARG A 246 -5.35 6.68 -13.37
C ARG A 246 -4.38 6.67 -14.55
N LYS A 247 -4.38 5.62 -15.38
CA LYS A 247 -3.55 5.56 -16.59
C LYS A 247 -3.90 6.68 -17.56
N TRP A 248 -5.20 6.95 -17.71
CA TRP A 248 -5.68 8.05 -18.54
C TRP A 248 -5.26 9.42 -17.99
N ALA A 249 -5.36 9.65 -16.68
CA ALA A 249 -4.86 10.88 -16.07
C ALA A 249 -3.34 11.06 -16.26
N MET A 250 -2.57 9.97 -16.19
CA MET A 250 -1.13 10.01 -16.46
C MET A 250 -0.81 10.31 -17.93
N SER A 251 -1.57 9.77 -18.89
CA SER A 251 -1.36 10.08 -20.31
C SER A 251 -1.71 11.55 -20.64
N GLN A 252 -2.61 12.16 -19.89
CA GLN A 252 -2.92 13.59 -19.96
C GLN A 252 -1.90 14.48 -19.22
N GLY A 253 -0.86 13.92 -18.59
CA GLY A 253 0.11 14.67 -17.79
C GLY A 253 -0.42 15.20 -16.45
N ASN A 254 -1.65 14.83 -16.05
CA ASN A 254 -2.25 15.29 -14.80
C ASN A 254 -1.85 14.40 -13.62
N VAL A 255 -0.65 14.66 -13.08
CA VAL A 255 -0.06 13.86 -11.99
C VAL A 255 -0.86 13.96 -10.69
N ALA A 256 -1.46 15.12 -10.39
CA ALA A 256 -2.26 15.34 -9.18
C ALA A 256 -3.55 14.48 -9.19
N ARG A 257 -4.24 14.41 -10.33
CA ARG A 257 -5.40 13.52 -10.47
C ARG A 257 -4.99 12.04 -10.42
N ALA A 258 -3.85 11.70 -11.03
CA ALA A 258 -3.34 10.33 -10.98
C ALA A 258 -2.99 9.88 -9.55
N SER A 259 -2.48 10.77 -8.69
CA SER A 259 -2.20 10.44 -7.28
C SER A 259 -3.48 10.26 -6.46
N GLN A 260 -4.51 11.09 -6.69
CA GLN A 260 -5.84 10.91 -6.08
C GLN A 260 -6.46 9.57 -6.46
N LEU A 261 -6.44 9.22 -7.75
CA LEU A 261 -6.96 7.93 -8.23
C LEU A 261 -6.15 6.75 -7.68
N ALA A 262 -4.84 6.91 -7.49
CA ALA A 262 -4.01 5.90 -6.83
C ALA A 262 -4.46 5.63 -5.38
N TRP A 263 -4.86 6.67 -4.64
CA TRP A 263 -5.42 6.51 -3.30
C TRP A 263 -6.75 5.76 -3.33
N GLN A 264 -7.64 6.04 -4.29
CA GLN A 264 -8.88 5.29 -4.47
C GLN A 264 -8.63 3.80 -4.77
N VAL A 265 -7.70 3.48 -5.67
CA VAL A 265 -7.31 2.09 -5.96
C VAL A 265 -6.88 1.36 -4.68
N LYS A 266 -6.09 2.02 -3.81
CA LYS A 266 -5.67 1.44 -2.53
C LYS A 266 -6.86 1.22 -1.60
N ARG A 267 -7.73 2.22 -1.45
CA ARG A 267 -8.94 2.13 -0.62
C ARG A 267 -9.83 0.96 -1.04
N TYR A 268 -10.15 0.83 -2.33
CA TYR A 268 -10.98 -0.27 -2.82
C TYR A 268 -10.29 -1.63 -2.76
N THR A 269 -8.95 -1.69 -2.87
CA THR A 269 -8.19 -2.93 -2.62
C THR A 269 -8.37 -3.38 -1.17
N ALA A 270 -8.18 -2.49 -0.21
CA ALA A 270 -8.36 -2.81 1.21
C ALA A 270 -9.81 -3.24 1.52
N LEU A 271 -10.80 -2.57 0.92
CA LEU A 271 -12.22 -2.85 1.09
C LEU A 271 -12.63 -4.21 0.48
N MET A 272 -12.08 -4.56 -0.69
CA MET A 272 -12.22 -5.90 -1.29
C MET A 272 -11.62 -6.98 -0.37
N GLU A 273 -10.41 -6.77 0.14
CA GLU A 273 -9.74 -7.70 1.05
C GLU A 273 -10.51 -7.90 2.36
N SER A 274 -11.09 -6.83 2.94
CA SER A 274 -11.89 -6.95 4.15
C SER A 274 -13.15 -7.79 3.92
N PHE A 275 -13.83 -7.62 2.78
CA PHE A 275 -15.00 -8.44 2.47
C PHE A 275 -14.67 -9.90 2.21
N HIS A 276 -13.53 -10.20 1.59
CA HIS A 276 -13.06 -11.57 1.46
C HIS A 276 -12.81 -12.22 2.83
N ARG A 277 -12.09 -11.52 3.72
CA ARG A 277 -11.82 -12.03 5.08
C ARG A 277 -13.11 -12.24 5.87
N GLU A 278 -14.07 -11.33 5.76
CA GLU A 278 -15.37 -11.45 6.42
C GLU A 278 -16.19 -12.60 5.86
N ALA A 279 -16.22 -12.77 4.53
CA ALA A 279 -16.90 -13.89 3.88
C ALA A 279 -16.30 -15.23 4.33
N ASP A 280 -14.97 -15.34 4.38
CA ASP A 280 -14.28 -16.56 4.81
C ASP A 280 -14.54 -16.85 6.30
N ALA A 281 -14.55 -15.82 7.16
CA ALA A 281 -14.90 -15.97 8.57
C ALA A 281 -16.33 -16.49 8.75
N LYS A 282 -17.28 -16.00 7.95
CA LYS A 282 -18.68 -16.45 7.94
C LYS A 282 -18.84 -17.89 7.44
N VAL A 283 -18.06 -18.30 6.43
CA VAL A 283 -18.02 -19.69 5.97
C VAL A 283 -17.51 -20.62 7.08
N VAL A 284 -16.44 -20.24 7.78
CA VAL A 284 -15.90 -21.02 8.92
C VAL A 284 -16.91 -21.10 10.06
N GLU A 285 -17.63 -20.03 10.36
CA GLU A 285 -18.69 -20.02 11.37
C GLU A 285 -19.85 -20.93 10.98
N ALA A 286 -20.30 -20.89 9.72
CA ALA A 286 -21.34 -21.78 9.20
C ALA A 286 -20.92 -23.25 9.28
N ALA A 287 -19.69 -23.56 8.87
CA ALA A 287 -19.12 -24.91 8.97
C ALA A 287 -19.01 -25.39 10.42
N ARG A 288 -18.61 -24.51 11.36
CA ARG A 288 -18.56 -24.84 12.79
C ARG A 288 -19.95 -25.17 13.35
N VAL A 289 -20.98 -24.42 12.97
CA VAL A 289 -22.36 -24.69 13.41
C VAL A 289 -22.90 -25.98 12.80
N ALA A 290 -22.56 -26.28 11.55
CA ALA A 290 -22.94 -27.54 10.90
C ALA A 290 -22.22 -28.76 11.52
N ALA A 291 -20.97 -28.61 11.93
CA ALA A 291 -20.17 -29.68 12.53
C ALA A 291 -20.42 -29.89 14.03
N ALA A 292 -21.10 -28.95 14.71
CA ALA A 292 -21.45 -29.13 16.11
C ALA A 292 -22.37 -30.36 16.23
N PRO A 293 -21.98 -31.42 16.96
CA PRO A 293 -22.81 -32.60 17.11
C PRO A 293 -24.12 -32.15 17.74
N GLN A 294 -25.22 -32.33 17.00
CA GLN A 294 -26.55 -32.16 17.56
C GLN A 294 -26.67 -33.22 18.64
N VAL A 295 -26.36 -32.86 19.90
CA VAL A 295 -26.48 -33.78 21.03
C VAL A 295 -27.95 -34.20 21.08
N PRO A 296 -28.28 -35.43 20.68
CA PRO A 296 -29.66 -35.86 20.59
C PRO A 296 -30.09 -36.17 22.02
N GLY A 297 -30.78 -35.25 22.68
CA GLY A 297 -31.42 -35.58 23.97
C GLY A 297 -31.56 -34.48 25.01
N ALA A 298 -31.05 -33.26 24.82
CA ALA A 298 -31.35 -32.18 25.76
C ALA A 298 -32.66 -31.48 25.34
N SER A 299 -33.79 -32.16 25.52
CA SER A 299 -35.12 -31.54 25.55
C SER A 299 -35.19 -30.58 26.74
N SER A 300 -34.64 -29.38 26.57
CA SER A 300 -34.77 -28.32 27.56
C SER A 300 -36.21 -27.82 27.52
N SER A 301 -37.02 -28.38 28.42
CA SER A 301 -38.26 -27.80 28.91
C SER A 301 -38.11 -26.29 29.04
N SER A 302 -38.82 -25.56 28.18
CA SER A 302 -38.94 -24.11 28.20
C SER A 302 -39.68 -23.70 29.46
N ARG A 303 -38.97 -23.58 30.59
CA ARG A 303 -39.44 -22.77 31.73
C ARG A 303 -39.27 -21.30 31.38
N ARG A 304 -40.31 -20.81 30.72
CA ARG A 304 -40.81 -19.44 30.66
C ARG A 304 -40.43 -18.63 31.91
N ARG A 305 -39.26 -18.00 31.92
CA ARG A 305 -38.86 -17.06 32.99
C ARG A 305 -39.24 -15.66 32.54
N SER A 306 -40.45 -15.28 32.92
CA SER A 306 -41.03 -13.95 32.77
C SER A 306 -40.13 -12.91 33.45
N HIS A 307 -39.32 -12.18 32.68
CA HIS A 307 -38.70 -10.95 33.18
C HIS A 307 -39.63 -9.76 32.90
N SER A 308 -40.37 -9.45 33.94
CA SER A 308 -41.06 -8.19 34.21
C SER A 308 -40.16 -6.98 33.90
N ARG A 309 -40.70 -6.12 33.02
CA ARG A 309 -40.67 -4.65 33.09
C ARG A 309 -39.60 -4.05 34.01
N GLN A 310 -38.53 -3.51 33.42
CA GLN A 310 -37.79 -2.43 34.05
C GLN A 310 -37.92 -1.16 33.20
N ARG A 311 -38.57 -0.18 33.83
CA ARG A 311 -39.01 1.10 33.28
C ARG A 311 -37.86 1.88 32.65
N LYS A 312 -38.11 2.39 31.44
CA LYS A 312 -37.49 3.62 30.93
C LYS A 312 -37.94 4.78 31.81
N SER A 313 -37.01 5.41 32.52
CA SER A 313 -37.17 6.77 33.04
C SER A 313 -36.42 7.71 32.11
N SER A 314 -37.16 8.37 31.24
CA SER A 314 -36.78 9.62 30.61
C SER A 314 -36.91 10.75 31.63
N LEU A 315 -35.82 11.43 31.96
CA LEU A 315 -35.87 12.76 32.56
C LEU A 315 -34.73 13.62 31.99
N THR A 316 -35.19 14.57 31.19
CA THR A 316 -34.68 15.92 30.97
C THR A 316 -34.04 16.55 32.21
N GLY A 317 -32.93 17.27 32.01
CA GLY A 317 -32.38 18.19 33.01
C GLY A 317 -31.14 18.89 32.47
N GLY A 318 -31.32 20.09 31.93
CA GLY A 318 -30.24 20.98 31.53
C GLY A 318 -29.63 21.73 32.71
N GLY A 319 -28.44 22.28 32.46
CA GLY A 319 -27.87 23.43 33.16
C GLY A 319 -27.28 23.18 34.55
N SER A 320 -25.96 23.26 34.67
CA SER A 320 -25.31 24.37 35.37
C SER A 320 -23.82 24.10 35.55
N THR A 321 -23.03 25.08 35.17
CA THR A 321 -21.60 25.26 35.49
C THR A 321 -21.38 25.23 37.00
N VAL A 322 -20.36 24.51 37.48
CA VAL A 322 -19.53 24.91 38.65
C VAL A 322 -18.33 23.95 38.75
N ASN A 323 -17.17 24.57 38.97
CA ASN A 323 -15.86 23.97 39.17
C ASN A 323 -15.85 22.81 40.19
N GLY A 324 -15.27 21.69 39.79
CA GLY A 324 -14.86 20.61 40.68
C GLY A 324 -13.77 19.79 39.99
N GLN A 325 -12.55 19.88 40.50
CA GLN A 325 -11.42 19.06 40.03
C GLN A 325 -11.72 17.56 40.21
N PRO A 326 -11.43 16.69 39.22
CA PRO A 326 -11.47 15.26 39.43
C PRO A 326 -10.11 14.75 39.93
N LEU A 327 -10.05 14.42 41.22
CA LEU A 327 -9.13 13.44 41.79
C LEU A 327 -9.62 12.04 41.38
N VAL A 328 -9.03 11.44 40.33
CA VAL A 328 -9.05 9.98 40.14
C VAL A 328 -7.74 9.54 39.49
N SER A 329 -6.83 9.02 40.30
CA SER A 329 -5.70 8.21 39.84
C SER A 329 -6.20 6.80 39.52
N VAL A 330 -6.22 6.43 38.23
CA VAL A 330 -6.42 5.03 37.80
C VAL A 330 -5.08 4.49 37.34
N SER A 331 -4.46 3.66 38.18
CA SER A 331 -3.32 2.82 37.80
C SER A 331 -3.81 1.64 36.97
N ILE A 332 -3.60 1.65 35.65
CA ILE A 332 -3.76 0.45 34.81
C ILE A 332 -2.37 -0.10 34.53
N GLY A 333 -1.93 -1.02 35.38
CA GLY A 333 -0.86 -1.94 35.07
C GLY A 333 -1.39 -3.00 34.10
N ALA A 334 -0.93 -2.97 32.85
CA ALA A 334 -1.07 -4.09 31.93
C ALA A 334 0.22 -4.20 31.10
N SER A 335 1.13 -5.01 31.61
CA SER A 335 2.31 -5.51 30.90
C SER A 335 1.87 -6.32 29.67
N PRO A 336 2.27 -5.95 28.44
CA PRO A 336 2.10 -6.85 27.30
C PRO A 336 3.24 -7.87 27.32
N ARG A 337 2.92 -9.10 27.75
CA ARG A 337 3.75 -10.28 27.49
C ARG A 337 3.93 -10.43 25.98
N SER A 338 5.09 -10.00 25.49
CA SER A 338 5.62 -10.33 24.17
C SER A 338 5.76 -11.84 24.03
N ARG A 339 4.84 -12.48 23.31
CA ARG A 339 4.95 -13.88 22.91
C ARG A 339 5.85 -13.94 21.67
N LYS A 340 7.15 -14.16 21.89
CA LYS A 340 8.10 -14.56 20.84
C LYS A 340 7.56 -15.80 20.13
N ARG A 341 7.07 -15.65 18.90
CA ARG A 341 6.85 -16.75 17.97
C ARG A 341 8.19 -17.04 17.30
N SER A 342 8.85 -18.11 17.70
CA SER A 342 10.00 -18.67 17.00
C SER A 342 9.52 -19.26 15.66
N GLY A 343 9.76 -18.54 14.57
CA GLY A 343 9.62 -19.07 13.21
C GLY A 343 10.84 -19.89 12.85
N GLY A 344 10.88 -21.16 13.25
CA GLY A 344 11.84 -22.13 12.74
C GLY A 344 11.31 -22.73 11.44
N THR A 345 11.73 -22.19 10.29
CA THR A 345 11.49 -22.79 8.98
C THR A 345 12.64 -23.74 8.65
N SER A 346 12.58 -24.97 9.15
CA SER A 346 13.30 -26.09 8.52
C SER A 346 12.38 -26.68 7.44
N THR A 347 12.70 -26.39 6.18
CA THR A 347 12.08 -27.06 5.03
C THR A 347 13.04 -28.15 4.54
N LEU A 348 13.19 -29.20 5.34
CA LEU A 348 13.75 -30.46 4.85
C LEU A 348 12.69 -31.10 3.94
N LYS A 349 12.94 -31.06 2.63
CA LYS A 349 12.16 -31.81 1.64
C LYS A 349 12.46 -33.31 1.80
N PRO A 350 11.45 -34.20 1.79
CA PRO A 350 11.69 -35.62 1.62
C PRO A 350 12.11 -35.89 0.17
N ALA A 351 13.31 -36.46 -0.02
CA ALA A 351 13.74 -37.01 -1.29
C ALA A 351 13.10 -38.39 -1.47
N ILE A 352 12.22 -38.54 -2.45
CA ILE A 352 11.68 -39.84 -2.88
C ILE A 352 12.59 -40.33 -4.01
N PHE A 353 13.42 -41.33 -3.71
CA PHE A 353 14.16 -42.09 -4.70
C PHE A 353 13.26 -43.20 -5.25
N VAL A 354 12.97 -43.16 -6.55
CA VAL A 354 12.35 -44.29 -7.27
C VAL A 354 13.49 -45.03 -7.96
N GLN A 355 13.81 -46.22 -7.46
CA GLN A 355 14.80 -47.11 -8.03
C GLN A 355 14.16 -47.89 -9.18
N GLY A 356 14.55 -47.58 -10.42
CA GLY A 356 14.24 -48.40 -11.58
C GLY A 356 15.04 -49.69 -11.51
N ARG A 357 14.36 -50.82 -11.76
CA ARG A 357 14.94 -52.16 -11.85
C ARG A 357 15.23 -52.42 -13.33
N GLU A 358 16.47 -52.78 -13.66
CA GLU A 358 16.85 -53.33 -14.97
C GLU A 358 16.23 -54.71 -15.20
#